data_AF-A0A1H4G0N2-F1
#
_entry.id   AF-A0A1H4G0N2-F1
#
_cell.length_a   1.000
_cell.length_b   1.000
_cell.length_c   1.000
_cell.angle_alpha   90.00
_cell.angle_beta   90.00
_cell.angle_gamma   90.00
#
_symmetry.space_group_name_H-M   'P 1'
#
loop_
_entity.id
_entity.type
_entity.pdbx_description
1 polymer ?
#
loop_
_entity_poly.entity_id
_entity_poly.type
_entity_poly.pdbx_seq_one_letter_code
_entity_poly.pdbx_strand_id
1 'polypeptide(L)' 'MEKALLTVEEFCSYLGIGETKARELIRQPRNGFSLKIGNKWFVNKARLDQWLADECDKY' A
#
# COMPACT_ATOMS: atom_id res chain seq x y z
N MET A 1 2.97 -16.60 -11.57
CA MET A 1 3.09 -16.43 -10.11
C MET A 1 2.92 -14.95 -9.82
N GLU A 2 1.79 -14.56 -9.24
CA GLU A 2 1.56 -13.17 -8.84
C GLU A 2 2.50 -12.79 -7.71
N LYS A 3 3.28 -11.72 -7.89
CA LYS A 3 4.10 -11.17 -6.81
C LYS A 3 3.16 -10.62 -5.74
N ALA A 4 3.20 -11.20 -4.55
CA ALA A 4 2.39 -10.77 -3.41
C ALA A 4 2.78 -9.37 -2.87
N LEU A 5 3.95 -8.86 -3.27
CA LEU A 5 4.55 -7.62 -2.80
C LEU A 5 4.73 -6.64 -3.96
N LEU A 6 4.08 -5.48 -3.85
CA LEU A 6 4.25 -4.31 -4.72
C LEU A 6 5.31 -3.38 -4.13
N THR A 7 6.04 -2.70 -4.99
CA THR A 7 6.90 -1.57 -4.59
C THR A 7 6.07 -0.30 -4.37
N VAL A 8 6.69 0.74 -3.80
CA VAL A 8 6.05 2.05 -3.60
C VAL A 8 5.60 2.68 -4.93
N GLU A 9 6.39 2.51 -6.00
CA GLU A 9 6.08 3.03 -7.34
C GLU A 9 4.89 2.31 -7.97
N GLU A 10 4.84 0.99 -7.87
CA GLU A 10 3.69 0.20 -8.32
C GLU A 10 2.43 0.52 -7.50
N PHE A 11 2.57 0.69 -6.19
CA PHE A 11 1.47 1.11 -5.32
C PHE A 11 0.92 2.49 -5.70
N CYS A 12 1.80 3.44 -5.97
CA CYS A 12 1.47 4.78 -6.45
C CYS A 12 0.68 4.71 -7.77
N SER A 13 1.16 3.88 -8.70
CA SER A 13 0.52 3.68 -10.01
C SER A 13 -0.81 2.92 -9.91
N TYR A 14 -0.91 1.95 -8.99
CA TYR A 14 -2.09 1.12 -8.79
C TYR A 14 -3.27 1.91 -8.20
N LEU A 15 -3.00 2.77 -7.21
CA LEU A 15 -4.01 3.63 -6.60
C LEU A 15 -4.24 4.94 -7.37
N GLY A 16 -3.35 5.30 -8.30
CA GLY A 16 -3.41 6.59 -9.00
C GLY A 16 -3.22 7.81 -8.09
N ILE A 17 -2.65 7.61 -6.89
CA ILE A 17 -2.38 8.68 -5.92
C ILE A 17 -0.99 9.25 -6.12
N GLY A 18 -0.78 10.51 -5.74
CA GLY A 18 0.55 11.13 -5.79
C GLY A 18 1.54 10.49 -4.82
N GLU A 19 2.83 10.50 -5.18
CA GLU A 19 3.92 9.87 -4.44
C GLU A 19 4.02 10.33 -2.98
N THR A 20 3.66 11.59 -2.71
CA THR A 20 3.59 12.18 -1.36
C THR A 20 2.52 11.48 -0.52
N LYS A 21 1.30 11.36 -1.04
CA LYS A 21 0.18 10.67 -0.38
C LYS A 21 0.47 9.18 -0.20
N ALA A 22 1.07 8.56 -1.21
CA ALA A 22 1.51 7.17 -1.15
C ALA A 22 2.52 6.93 -0.03
N ARG A 23 3.53 7.79 0.10
CA ARG A 23 4.51 7.73 1.19
C ARG A 23 3.89 7.99 2.55
N GLU A 24 2.94 8.93 2.67
CA GLU A 24 2.20 9.14 3.92
C GLU A 24 1.46 7.87 4.35
N LEU A 25 0.69 7.27 3.44
CA LEU A 25 -0.04 6.02 3.67
C LEU A 25 0.86 4.86 4.11
N ILE A 26 1.99 4.68 3.44
CA ILE A 26 2.95 3.61 3.76
C ILE A 26 3.61 3.83 5.13
N ARG A 27 3.87 5.09 5.47
CA ARG A 27 4.56 5.49 6.71
C ARG A 27 3.62 5.51 7.91
N GLN A 28 2.30 5.41 7.70
CA GLN A 28 1.34 5.23 8.78
C GLN A 28 1.47 3.81 9.37
N PRO A 29 1.82 3.68 10.65
CA PRO A 29 2.03 2.38 11.29
C PRO A 29 0.75 1.57 11.47
N ARG A 30 -0.42 2.17 11.23
CA ARG A 30 -1.75 1.55 11.42
C ARG A 30 -2.31 0.89 10.16
N ASN A 31 -1.68 1.07 9.00
CA ASN A 31 -2.32 0.72 7.73
C ASN A 31 -2.18 -0.75 7.36
N GLY A 32 -1.36 -1.53 8.07
CA GLY A 32 -1.34 -3.00 7.99
C GLY A 32 -0.85 -3.60 6.67
N PHE A 33 -0.85 -2.87 5.56
CA PHE A 33 -0.39 -3.31 4.25
C PHE A 33 1.05 -2.91 3.93
N SER A 34 1.66 -1.98 4.67
CA SER A 34 3.06 -1.59 4.50
C SER A 34 4.01 -2.56 5.22
N LEU A 35 5.01 -3.05 4.50
CA LEU A 35 6.08 -3.90 5.01
C LEU A 35 7.42 -3.23 4.75
N LYS A 36 8.20 -2.98 5.79
CA LYS A 36 9.60 -2.56 5.63
C LYS A 36 10.48 -3.81 5.63
N ILE A 37 11.10 -4.12 4.49
CA ILE A 37 12.07 -5.21 4.37
C ILE A 37 13.44 -4.59 4.12
N GLY A 38 14.30 -4.65 5.14
CA GLY A 38 15.59 -3.95 5.13
C GLY A 38 15.41 -2.43 5.05
N ASN A 39 15.95 -1.81 3.98
CA ASN A 39 15.82 -0.37 3.73
C ASN A 39 14.71 0.00 2.72
N LYS A 40 13.98 -1.00 2.20
CA LYS A 40 12.93 -0.78 1.20
C LYS A 40 11.55 -1.00 1.80
N TRP A 41 10.59 -0.20 1.33
CA TRP A 41 9.18 -0.35 1.64
C TRP A 41 8.49 -1.13 0.54
N PHE A 42 7.71 -2.11 0.96
CA PHE A 42 6.86 -2.94 0.13
C PHE A 42 5.42 -2.81 0.61
N VAL A 43 4.49 -3.06 -0.30
CA VAL A 43 3.06 -3.10 -0.02
C VAL A 43 2.55 -4.48 -0.37
N ASN A 44 1.81 -5.10 0.53
CA ASN A 44 1.18 -6.38 0.23
C ASN A 44 -0.13 -6.15 -0.55
N LYS A 45 -0.26 -6.73 -1.75
CA LYS A 45 -1.44 -6.55 -2.62
C LYS A 45 -2.72 -7.02 -1.95
N ALA A 46 -2.71 -8.18 -1.28
CA ALA A 46 -3.91 -8.75 -0.66
C ALA A 46 -4.40 -7.89 0.51
N ARG A 47 -3.48 -7.37 1.32
CA ARG A 47 -3.84 -6.45 2.40
C ARG A 47 -4.29 -5.08 1.89
N LEU A 48 -3.73 -4.62 0.78
CA LEU A 48 -4.15 -3.39 0.13
C LEU A 48 -5.60 -3.48 -0.36
N ASP A 49 -5.95 -4.57 -1.02
CA ASP A 49 -7.32 -4.79 -1.53
C ASP A 49 -8.33 -4.82 -0.38
N GLN A 50 -7.98 -5.49 0.72
CA GLN A 50 -8.79 -5.51 1.94
C GLN A 50 -8.93 -4.11 2.58
N TRP A 51 -7.86 -3.31 2.57
CA TRP A 51 -7.89 -1.94 3.07
C TRP A 51 -8.74 -1.02 2.18
N LEU A 52 -8.67 -1.18 0.85
CA LEU A 52 -9.52 -0.45 -0.09
C LEU A 52 -11.00 -0.75 0.13
N ALA A 53 -11.34 -2.03 0.36
CA ALA A 53 -12.70 -2.42 0.69
C ALA A 53 -13.19 -1.79 2.00
N ASP A 54 -12.36 -1.79 3.05
CA ASP A 54 -12.68 -1.19 4.36
C ASP A 54 -12.84 0.34 4.27
N GLU A 55 -11.98 1.03 3.53
CA GLU A 55 -12.08 2.48 3.37
C GLU A 55 -13.24 2.90 2.44
N CYS A 56 -13.60 2.07 1.46
CA CYS A 56 -14.77 2.33 0.61
C CYS A 56 -16.09 2.10 1.36
N ASP A 57 -16.12 1.22 2.37
CA ASP A 57 -17.29 0.97 3.22
C ASP A 57 -17.51 2.09 4.27
N LYS A 58 -16.46 2.85 4.61
CA LYS A 58 -16.54 3.97 5.55
C LYS A 58 -17.26 5.22 5.02
N TYR A 59 -17.57 5.29 3.72
CA TYR A 59 -18.20 6.44 3.06
C TYR A 59 -19.52 6.06 2.40
#